data_AF-A0A5K1APR3-F1
#
_entry.id   AF-A0A5K1APR3-F1
#
_cell.length_a   1.000
_cell.length_b   1.000
_cell.length_c   1.000
_cell.angle_alpha   90.00
_cell.angle_beta   90.00
_cell.angle_gamma   90.00
#
_symmetry.space_group_name_H-M   'P 1'
#
loop_
_entity.id
_entity.type
_entity.pdbx_description
1 polymer ?
#
loop_
_entity_poly.entity_id
_entity_poly.type
_entity_poly.pdbx_seq_one_letter_code
_entity_poly.pdbx_strand_id
1 'polypeptide(L)'
;EEAERCALERIQETLMKGKPARSVFLSDLEKESIRHLCLLTMKPVIFVANVAESEIGHPYENSHVKEVANLAYEFGSRVVTISAQ
;
A
#
# COMPACT_ATOMS: atom_id res chain seq x y z
N GLU A 1 -12.00 9.61 22.22
CA GLU A 1 -13.31 9.13 21.72
C GLU A 1 -13.71 9.81 20.42
N GLU A 2 -13.94 11.13 20.37
CA GLU A 2 -14.38 11.80 19.12
C GLU A 2 -13.39 11.64 17.95
N ALA A 3 -12.09 11.85 18.20
CA ALA A 3 -11.04 11.70 17.19
C ALA A 3 -10.94 10.26 16.67
N GLU A 4 -11.15 9.27 17.54
CA GLU A 4 -11.13 7.86 17.18
C GLU A 4 -12.34 7.50 16.31
N ARG A 5 -13.53 7.95 16.69
CA ARG A 5 -14.75 7.74 15.91
C ARG A 5 -14.62 8.34 14.51
N CYS A 6 -14.16 9.58 14.40
CA CYS A 6 -13.97 10.24 13.11
C CYS A 6 -12.95 9.49 12.23
N ALA A 7 -11.85 9.04 12.81
CA ALA A 7 -10.86 8.22 12.09
C ALA A 7 -11.48 6.90 11.59
N LEU A 8 -12.26 6.21 12.44
CA LEU A 8 -12.90 4.94 12.11
C LEU A 8 -13.96 5.06 11.02
N GLU A 9 -14.79 6.11 11.04
CA GLU A 9 -15.79 6.36 10.00
C GLU A 9 -15.12 6.53 8.62
N ARG A 10 -14.06 7.33 8.56
CA ARG A 10 -13.29 7.58 7.33
C ARG A 10 -12.58 6.32 6.83
N ILE A 11 -12.03 5.53 7.75
CA ILE A 11 -11.41 4.23 7.43
C ILE A 11 -12.46 3.26 6.91
N GLN A 12 -13.62 3.17 7.55
CA GLN A 12 -14.70 2.28 7.15
C GLN A 12 -15.17 2.60 5.74
N GLU A 13 -15.44 3.87 5.42
CA GLU A 13 -15.83 4.28 4.06
C GLU A 13 -14.78 3.90 3.01
N THR A 14 -13.49 4.02 3.35
CA THR A 14 -12.39 3.69 2.45
C THR A 14 -12.27 2.19 2.21
N LEU A 15 -12.39 1.39 3.29
CA LEU A 15 -12.39 -0.06 3.23
C LEU A 15 -13.58 -0.60 2.42
N MET A 16 -14.77 0.00 2.57
CA MET A 16 -15.96 -0.38 1.80
C MET A 16 -15.82 -0.07 0.30
N LYS A 17 -14.94 0.87 -0.07
CA LYS A 17 -14.56 1.16 -1.48
C LYS A 17 -13.44 0.24 -1.98
N GLY A 18 -13.03 -0.77 -1.21
CA GLY A 18 -11.95 -1.69 -1.56
C GLY A 18 -10.55 -1.07 -1.48
N LYS A 19 -10.40 0.09 -0.85
CA LYS A 19 -9.11 0.78 -0.71
C LYS A 19 -8.51 0.50 0.67
N PRO A 20 -7.17 0.40 0.79
CA PRO A 20 -6.53 0.07 2.06
C PRO A 20 -6.58 1.24 3.03
N ALA A 21 -6.69 0.97 4.33
CA ALA A 21 -6.72 2.01 5.37
C ALA A 21 -5.54 3.01 5.31
N ARG A 22 -4.36 2.60 4.83
CA ARG A 22 -3.21 3.50 4.65
C ARG A 22 -3.42 4.63 3.64
N SER A 23 -4.42 4.55 2.76
CA SER A 23 -4.72 5.64 1.82
C SER A 23 -5.50 6.79 2.47
N VAL A 24 -5.95 6.63 3.72
CA VAL A 24 -6.68 7.67 4.45
C VAL A 24 -5.69 8.65 5.08
N PHE A 25 -5.85 9.94 4.77
CA PHE A 25 -5.08 10.98 5.42
C PHE A 25 -5.61 11.25 6.84
N LEU A 26 -4.90 10.78 7.86
CA LEU A 26 -5.22 11.01 9.26
C LEU A 26 -4.21 11.96 9.88
N SER A 27 -4.69 12.84 10.75
CA SER A 27 -3.86 13.65 11.66
C SER A 27 -3.12 12.76 12.65
N ASP A 28 -2.07 13.28 13.28
CA ASP A 28 -1.26 12.52 14.24
C ASP A 28 -2.08 12.11 15.48
N LEU A 29 -3.03 12.94 15.91
CA LEU A 29 -3.96 12.64 16.99
C LEU A 29 -4.88 11.46 16.63
N GLU A 30 -5.47 11.48 15.42
CA GLU A 30 -6.31 10.39 14.92
C GLU A 30 -5.49 9.09 14.81
N LYS A 31 -4.28 9.13 14.25
CA LYS A 31 -3.40 7.96 14.14
C LYS A 31 -3.06 7.34 15.48
N GLU A 32 -2.75 8.16 16.49
CA GLU A 32 -2.42 7.65 17.82
C GLU A 32 -3.65 6.98 18.46
N SER A 33 -4.84 7.56 18.27
CA SER A 33 -6.07 7.01 18.84
C SER A 33 -6.38 5.60 18.31
N ILE A 34 -6.12 5.32 17.03
CA ILE A 34 -6.40 4.02 16.41
C ILE A 34 -5.21 3.05 16.42
N ARG A 35 -4.04 3.47 16.94
CA ARG A 35 -2.78 2.70 16.86
C ARG A 35 -2.91 1.31 17.50
N HIS A 36 -3.69 1.23 18.57
CA HIS A 36 -3.95 0.00 19.31
C HIS A 36 -4.71 -1.06 18.48
N LEU A 37 -5.45 -0.67 17.43
CA LEU A 37 -6.22 -1.59 16.59
C LEU A 37 -5.35 -2.41 15.62
N CYS A 38 -4.11 -2.01 15.37
CA CYS A 38 -3.14 -2.76 14.56
C CYS A 38 -3.66 -3.22 13.18
N LEU A 39 -4.45 -2.39 12.49
CA LEU A 39 -5.09 -2.74 11.21
C LEU A 39 -4.11 -3.25 10.16
N LEU A 40 -4.43 -4.38 9.52
CA LEU A 40 -3.58 -5.03 8.53
C LEU A 40 -3.26 -4.12 7.33
N THR A 41 -4.29 -3.48 6.77
CA THR A 41 -4.18 -2.61 5.59
C THR A 41 -3.58 -1.24 5.87
N MET A 42 -3.28 -0.92 7.13
CA MET A 42 -2.57 0.30 7.52
C MET A 42 -1.05 0.12 7.46
N LYS A 43 -0.56 -1.12 7.48
CA LYS A 43 0.88 -1.40 7.43
C LYS A 43 1.48 -0.92 6.10
N PRO A 44 2.71 -0.39 6.10
CA PRO A 44 3.46 -0.10 4.87
C PRO A 44 3.63 -1.37 4.04
N VAL A 45 3.52 -1.27 2.71
CA VAL A 45 3.71 -2.38 1.78
C VAL A 45 4.73 -2.01 0.71
N ILE A 46 5.49 -3.01 0.30
CA ILE A 46 6.43 -2.95 -0.82
C ILE A 46 5.99 -4.02 -1.81
N PHE A 47 5.90 -3.66 -3.07
CA PHE A 47 5.63 -4.59 -4.16
C PHE A 47 6.94 -5.17 -4.64
N VAL A 48 7.05 -6.49 -4.63
CA VAL A 48 8.23 -7.19 -5.10
C VAL A 48 7.87 -7.91 -6.39
N ALA A 49 8.37 -7.39 -7.51
CA ALA A 49 8.16 -7.97 -8.83
C ALA A 49 9.27 -8.99 -9.10
N ASN A 50 8.90 -10.28 -9.10
CA ASN A 50 9.82 -11.35 -9.47
C ASN A 50 9.88 -11.49 -11.00
N VAL A 51 11.08 -11.39 -11.55
CA VAL A 51 11.34 -11.47 -13.00
C VAL A 51 12.37 -12.55 -13.32
N ALA A 52 12.41 -12.99 -14.58
CA ALA A 52 13.45 -13.91 -15.03
C ALA A 52 14.84 -13.26 -14.92
N GLU A 53 15.89 -14.06 -14.71
CA GLU A 53 17.27 -13.55 -14.55
C GLU A 53 17.70 -12.69 -15.75
N SER A 54 17.32 -13.10 -16.96
CA SER A 54 17.59 -12.34 -18.19
C SER A 54 16.94 -10.96 -18.25
N GLU A 55 15.87 -10.73 -17.46
CA GLU A 55 15.09 -9.48 -17.46
C GLU A 55 15.55 -8.50 -16.37
N ILE A 56 16.40 -8.94 -15.43
CA ILE A 56 16.80 -8.12 -14.26
C ILE A 56 17.55 -6.84 -14.64
N GLY A 57 18.27 -6.85 -15.78
CA GLY A 57 19.00 -5.69 -16.29
C GLY A 57 18.09 -4.64 -16.92
N HIS A 58 16.94 -5.06 -17.45
CA HIS A 58 15.96 -4.19 -18.12
C HIS A 58 14.52 -4.53 -17.69
N PRO A 59 14.21 -4.48 -16.38
CA PRO A 59 12.96 -5.04 -15.87
C PRO A 59 11.74 -4.27 -16.35
N TYR A 60 11.89 -2.98 -16.69
CA TYR A 60 10.83 -2.16 -17.25
C TYR A 60 10.52 -2.46 -18.73
N GLU A 61 11.30 -3.29 -19.42
CA GLU A 61 10.91 -3.78 -20.75
C GLU A 61 9.71 -4.74 -20.64
N ASN A 62 9.63 -5.49 -19.54
CA ASN A 62 8.52 -6.38 -19.22
C ASN A 62 7.24 -5.55 -18.93
N SER A 63 6.16 -5.83 -19.68
CA SER A 63 4.87 -5.17 -19.51
C SER A 63 4.26 -5.38 -18.14
N HIS A 64 4.46 -6.56 -17.54
CA HIS A 64 3.93 -6.87 -16.22
C HIS A 64 4.60 -6.03 -15.12
N VAL A 65 5.91 -5.78 -15.23
CA VAL A 65 6.62 -4.92 -14.26
C VAL A 65 6.12 -3.48 -14.32
N LYS A 66 5.83 -2.98 -15.53
CA LYS A 66 5.21 -1.65 -15.71
C LYS A 66 3.83 -1.58 -15.06
N GLU A 67 2.99 -2.60 -15.24
CA GLU A 67 1.66 -2.67 -14.61
C GLU A 67 1.78 -2.70 -13.08
N VAL A 68 2.67 -3.51 -12.53
CA VAL A 68 2.93 -3.60 -11.09
C VAL A 68 3.45 -2.25 -10.55
N ALA A 69 4.31 -1.55 -11.29
CA ALA A 69 4.80 -0.23 -10.92
C ALA A 69 3.69 0.82 -10.89
N ASN A 70 2.79 0.80 -11.87
CA ASN A 70 1.63 1.69 -11.90
C ASN A 70 0.69 1.42 -10.70
N LEU A 71 0.39 0.14 -10.44
CA LEU A 71 -0.44 -0.24 -9.30
C LEU A 71 0.19 0.18 -7.96
N ALA A 72 1.49 -0.03 -7.81
CA ALA A 72 2.19 0.39 -6.60
C ALA A 72 2.15 1.91 -6.42
N TYR A 73 2.29 2.68 -7.50
CA TYR A 73 2.14 4.14 -7.47
C TYR A 73 0.73 4.58 -7.03
N GLU A 74 -0.32 3.95 -7.55
CA GLU A 74 -1.71 4.20 -7.14
C GLU A 74 -1.93 3.95 -5.64
N PHE A 75 -1.26 2.95 -5.07
CA PHE A 75 -1.31 2.63 -3.65
C PHE A 75 -0.24 3.33 -2.80
N GLY A 76 0.50 4.30 -3.34
CA GLY A 76 1.56 5.04 -2.65
C GLY A 76 2.68 4.13 -2.12
N SER A 77 2.91 3.00 -2.77
CA SER A 77 3.85 1.95 -2.40
C SER A 77 5.03 1.92 -3.37
N ARG A 78 6.14 1.33 -2.95
CA ARG A 78 7.35 1.21 -3.78
C ARG A 78 7.42 -0.16 -4.45
N VAL A 79 8.01 -0.21 -5.64
CA VAL A 79 8.35 -1.46 -6.34
C VAL A 79 9.83 -1.76 -6.24
N VAL A 80 10.14 -3.04 -6.04
CA VAL A 80 11.49 -3.60 -6.16
C VAL A 80 11.41 -4.82 -7.08
N THR A 81 12.30 -4.88 -8.06
CA THR A 81 12.42 -6.02 -8.98
C THR A 81 13.51 -6.96 -8.48
N ILE A 82 13.22 -8.25 -8.41
CA ILE A 82 14.17 -9.30 -8.02
C ILE A 82 14.12 -10.46 -9.01
N SER A 83 15.16 -11.29 -9.04
CA SER A 83 15.09 -12.64 -9.58
C SER A 83 15.36 -13.60 -8.43
N ALA A 84 14.38 -14.43 -8.10
CA ALA A 84 14.42 -15.31 -6.91
C ALA A 84 14.95 -16.73 -7.18
N GLN A 85 15.34 -17.01 -8.42
CA GLN A 85 15.82 -18.33 -8.87
C GLN A 85 17.29 -18.56 -8.50
#